data_AF-A0A497L5B0-F1
#
_entry.id   AF-A0A497L5B0-F1
#
_cell.length_a   1.000
_cell.length_b   1.000
_cell.length_c   1.000
_cell.angle_alpha   90.00
_cell.angle_beta   90.00
_cell.angle_gamma   90.00
#
_symmetry.space_group_name_H-M   'P 1'
#
loop_
_entity.id
_entity.type
_entity.pdbx_description
1 polymer ?
#
loop_
_entity_poly.entity_id
_entity_poly.type
_entity_poly.pdbx_seq_one_letter_code
_entity_poly.pdbx_strand_id
1 'polypeptide(L)' 'GYWPPGSAFCIFFGPTPASRGGEIRPASPVNVFGHILGDPTVFKKVRGGEKVRVERA' A
#
# COMPACT_ATOMS: atom_id res chain seq x y z
N GLY A 1 -2.86 0.72 4.88
CA GLY A 1 -4.34 0.80 4.94
C GLY A 1 -4.93 -0.58 4.72
N TYR A 2 -6.15 -0.83 5.19
CA TYR A 2 -6.84 -2.11 5.01
C TYR A 2 -7.95 -1.90 3.98
N TRP A 3 -7.98 -2.73 2.94
CA TRP A 3 -9.01 -2.69 1.91
C TRP A 3 -10.02 -3.81 2.15
N PRO A 4 -11.21 -3.51 2.71
CA PRO A 4 -12.16 -4.54 3.13
C PRO A 4 -12.66 -5.47 2.02
N PRO A 5 -13.02 -4.98 0.81
CA PRO A 5 -13.51 -5.84 -0.27
C PRO A 5 -12.57 -6.98 -0.66
N GLY A 6 -11.25 -6.76 -0.58
CA GLY A 6 -10.24 -7.76 -0.93
C GLY A 6 -9.56 -8.40 0.28
N SER A 7 -10.03 -8.12 1.50
CA SER A 7 -9.36 -8.50 2.75
C SER A 7 -7.84 -8.25 2.72
N ALA A 8 -7.43 -7.09 2.17
CA ALA A 8 -6.04 -6.85 1.77
C ALA A 8 -5.34 -5.80 2.64
N PHE A 9 -4.08 -6.08 2.96
CA PHE A 9 -3.16 -5.10 3.53
C PHE A 9 -2.51 -4.29 2.39
N CYS A 10 -2.81 -3.00 2.33
CA CYS A 10 -2.30 -2.11 1.29
C CYS A 10 -1.21 -1.19 1.84
N ILE A 11 -0.05 -1.19 1.17
CA ILE A 11 1.06 -0.27 1.40
C ILE A 11 1.05 0.74 0.26
N PHE A 12 0.91 2.03 0.58
CA PHE A 12 0.87 3.10 -0.42
C PHE A 12 2.23 3.80 -0.47
N PHE A 13 2.96 3.63 -1.58
CA PHE A 13 4.33 4.15 -1.77
C PHE A 13 4.50 4.96 -3.07
N GLY A 14 3.38 5.34 -3.69
CA GLY A 14 3.34 6.16 -4.90
C GLY A 14 1.94 6.24 -5.51
N PRO A 15 1.76 7.01 -6.60
CA PRO A 15 0.49 7.10 -7.31
C PRO A 15 0.04 5.73 -7.83
N THR A 16 -1.28 5.52 -7.87
CA THR A 16 -1.89 4.30 -8.43
C THR A 16 -2.60 4.65 -9.74
N PRO A 17 -3.07 3.67 -10.53
CA PRO A 17 -3.88 3.95 -11.72
C PRO A 17 -5.17 4.77 -11.44
N ALA A 18 -5.65 4.79 -10.20
CA ALA A 18 -6.82 5.60 -9.81
C ALA A 18 -6.45 7.04 -9.45
N SER A 19 -5.16 7.34 -9.21
CA SER A 19 -4.69 8.68 -8.85
C SER A 19 -4.99 9.71 -9.93
N ARG A 20 -5.31 10.94 -9.51
CA ARG A 20 -5.46 12.11 -10.39
C ARG A 20 -4.51 13.22 -9.98
N GLY A 21 -3.80 13.80 -10.93
CA GLY A 21 -2.77 14.81 -10.64
C GLY A 21 -1.66 14.25 -9.76
N GLY A 22 -1.29 14.98 -8.70
CA GLY A 22 -0.19 14.61 -7.80
C GLY A 22 -0.59 13.74 -6.60
N GLU A 23 -1.83 13.24 -6.52
CA GLU A 23 -2.29 12.52 -5.34
C GLU A 23 -1.94 11.03 -5.35
N ILE A 24 -1.94 10.42 -4.17
CA ILE A 24 -1.93 8.96 -4.01
C ILE A 24 -3.36 8.52 -3.66
N ARG A 25 -4.01 7.77 -4.56
CA ARG A 25 -5.41 7.35 -4.39
C ARG A 25 -5.54 5.82 -4.37
N PRO A 26 -6.21 5.21 -3.38
CA PRO A 26 -6.60 3.80 -3.45
C PRO A 26 -7.71 3.55 -4.47
N ALA A 27 -7.91 2.30 -4.90
CA ALA A 27 -8.97 1.94 -5.85
C ALA A 27 -10.39 2.24 -5.34
N SER A 28 -10.62 2.15 -4.02
CA SER A 28 -11.86 2.51 -3.31
C SER A 28 -11.53 2.80 -1.82
N PRO A 29 -12.48 3.24 -0.98
CA PRO A 29 -12.19 3.58 0.42
C PRO A 29 -11.46 2.46 1.18
N VAL A 30 -10.46 2.85 1.98
CA VAL A 30 -9.67 1.96 2.83
C VAL A 30 -9.66 2.49 4.26
N ASN A 31 -9.49 1.58 5.22
CA ASN A 31 -9.26 1.97 6.60
C ASN A 31 -7.78 2.33 6.77
N VAL A 32 -7.48 3.59 7.06
CA VAL A 32 -6.10 4.00 7.40
C VAL A 32 -5.87 3.68 8.88
N PHE A 33 -4.88 2.83 9.16
CA PHE A 33 -4.58 2.36 10.53
C PHE A 33 -3.09 2.45 10.88
N GLY A 34 -2.27 3.03 10.00
CA GLY A 34 -0.83 3.11 10.19
C GLY A 34 -0.15 3.89 9.07
N HIS A 35 1.14 4.12 9.23
CA HIS A 35 2.01 4.81 8.28
C HIS A 35 3.35 4.09 8.17
N ILE A 36 4.09 4.37 7.09
CA ILE A 36 5.40 3.77 6.84
C ILE A 36 6.44 4.55 7.66
N LEU A 37 7.26 3.84 8.41
CA LEU A 37 8.48 4.37 9.01
C LEU A 37 9.64 4.13 8.04
N GLY A 38 10.47 5.16 7.79
CA GLY A 38 11.60 5.07 6.84
C GLY A 38 11.22 5.36 5.38
N ASP A 39 12.03 4.86 4.45
CA ASP A 39 11.88 5.13 3.01
C ASP A 39 10.86 4.18 2.34
N PRO A 40 9.70 4.67 1.86
CA PRO A 40 8.72 3.83 1.19
C PRO A 40 9.15 3.39 -0.22
N THR A 41 10.16 4.01 -0.83
CA THR A 41 10.57 3.69 -2.21
C THR A 41 11.23 2.32 -2.33
N VAL A 42 11.63 1.70 -1.22
CA VAL A 42 12.15 0.32 -1.17
C VAL A 42 11.16 -0.69 -1.77
N PHE A 43 9.86 -0.44 -1.64
CA PHE A 43 8.80 -1.31 -2.17
C PHE A 43 8.76 -1.32 -3.72
N LYS A 44 9.39 -0.37 -4.41
CA LYS A 44 9.49 -0.38 -5.89
C LYS A 44 10.26 -1.58 -6.44
N LYS A 45 11.05 -2.26 -5.60
CA LYS A 45 11.84 -3.44 -5.99
C LYS A 45 11.03 -4.74 -5.95
N VAL A 46 9.87 -4.74 -5.28
CA VAL A 46 9.02 -5.93 -5.09
C VAL A 46 8.20 -6.22 -6.34
N ARG A 47 8.21 -7.48 -6.78
CA ARG A 47 7.46 -8.00 -7.92
C ARG A 47 6.18 -8.71 -7.48
N GLY A 48 5.22 -8.79 -8.40
CA GLY A 48 3.99 -9.55 -8.17
C GLY A 48 4.30 -11.03 -7.88
N GLY A 49 3.64 -11.58 -6.84
CA GLY A 49 3.82 -12.97 -6.42
C GLY A 49 4.94 -13.21 -5.42
N GLU A 50 5.73 -12.19 -5.05
CA GLU A 50 6.70 -12.31 -3.96
C GLU A 50 6.00 -12.60 -2.62
N LYS A 51 6.57 -13.51 -1.83
CA LYS A 51 6.03 -13.88 -0.52
C LYS A 51 6.38 -12.79 0.51
N VAL A 52 5.37 -12.34 1.24
CA VAL A 52 5.52 -11.37 2.33
C VAL A 52 5.20 -12.05 3.66
N ARG A 53 6.05 -11.84 4.66
CA ARG A 53 5.82 -12.26 6.05
C ARG A 53 5.57 -11.03 6.89
N VAL A 54 4.51 -11.06 7.71
CA VAL A 54 4.13 -9.96 8.60
C VAL A 54 4.29 -10.44 10.04
N GLU A 55 5.04 -9.68 10.83
CA GLU A 55 5.35 -10.00 12.22
C GLU A 55 5.22 -8.76 13.10
N ARG A 56 5.13 -8.95 14.41
CA ARG A 56 5.26 -7.85 15.36
C ARG A 56 6.72 -7.38 15.38
N ALA A 57 6.92 -6.07 15.50
CA ALA A 57 8.24 -5.49 15.69
C ALA A 57 8.89 -5.95 16.99
#